data_AF-A0AAU1KTD6-F1
#
_entry.id   AF-A0AAU1KTD6-F1
#
_cell.length_a   1.000
_cell.length_b   1.000
_cell.length_c   1.000
_cell.angle_alpha   90.00
_cell.angle_beta   90.00
_cell.angle_gamma   90.00
#
_symmetry.space_group_name_H-M   'P 1'
#
loop_
_entity.id
_entity.type
_entity.pdbx_description
1 polymer ?
#
loop_
_entity_poly.entity_id
_entity_poly.type
_entity_poly.pdbx_seq_one_letter_code
_entity_poly.pdbx_strand_id
1 'polypeptide(L)'
;MGGGLGARQELGLAVGGWLEQKDTMVTSALLVGPELAHDPYATGPVLHWCDVREQARNAGVWPVVPDHERPLWEWVPLERVGPLRFGMSPPEVAAALDGETPAGRIGQFPFWSFAKAGPWNLSEDWFEKAGVSAHYWRHPDGVPRLGAVTSYGRTGPQVIHAGIPLVGVTPSALDAAIIQHVEDHELGLLFCPNAAAVWAGLQLVLDTTRAGDAAISEPMFCTEEWEM
;
A
#
# COMPACT_ATOMS: atom_id res chain seq x y z
N MET A 1 12.74 18.37 -14.05
CA MET A 1 11.85 17.63 -14.96
C MET A 1 11.39 16.41 -14.20
N GLY A 2 10.16 16.43 -13.69
CA GLY A 2 9.62 15.36 -12.86
C GLY A 2 8.62 14.56 -13.66
N GLY A 3 8.92 13.29 -13.91
CA GLY A 3 7.93 12.30 -14.31
C GLY A 3 7.42 11.63 -13.04
N GLY A 4 6.12 11.78 -12.76
CA GLY A 4 5.45 11.04 -11.70
C GLY A 4 4.29 10.26 -12.32
N LEU A 5 4.31 8.93 -12.19
CA LEU A 5 3.11 8.12 -12.31
C LEU A 5 2.39 8.26 -10.97
N GLY A 6 1.35 9.09 -10.93
CA GLY A 6 0.46 9.19 -9.79
C GLY A 6 -0.86 8.52 -10.11
N ALA A 7 -1.23 7.51 -9.33
CA ALA A 7 -2.63 7.16 -9.20
C ALA A 7 -3.33 8.34 -8.52
N ARG A 8 -4.40 8.87 -9.11
CA ARG A 8 -5.26 9.85 -8.42
C ARG A 8 -6.52 9.13 -7.98
N GLN A 9 -6.72 9.04 -6.68
CA GLN A 9 -8.00 8.60 -6.13
C GLN A 9 -9.02 9.72 -6.35
N GLU A 10 -10.22 9.37 -6.80
CA GLU A 10 -11.27 10.35 -7.00
C GLU A 10 -11.96 10.63 -5.65
N LEU A 11 -12.04 11.90 -5.27
CA LEU A 11 -12.67 12.33 -4.02
C LEU A 11 -14.03 12.99 -4.30
N GLY A 12 -15.03 12.63 -3.50
CA GLY A 12 -16.37 13.20 -3.45
C GLY A 12 -16.67 13.85 -2.11
N LEU A 13 -17.86 14.46 -1.99
CA LEU A 13 -18.40 14.95 -0.73
C LEU A 13 -19.59 14.08 -0.35
N ALA A 14 -19.54 13.46 0.82
CA ALA A 14 -20.66 12.70 1.38
C ALA A 14 -21.79 13.65 1.82
N VAL A 15 -23.00 13.09 1.99
CA VAL A 15 -24.22 13.83 2.41
C VAL A 15 -24.06 14.52 3.77
N GLY A 16 -23.08 14.10 4.60
CA GLY A 16 -22.71 14.72 5.87
C GLY A 16 -21.59 15.77 5.82
N GLY A 17 -21.05 16.10 4.65
CA GLY A 17 -19.99 17.11 4.47
C GLY A 17 -18.54 16.59 4.59
N TRP A 18 -18.35 15.29 4.78
CA TRP A 18 -17.02 14.65 4.79
C TRP A 18 -16.51 14.38 3.36
N LEU A 19 -15.19 14.41 3.21
CA LEU A 19 -14.52 13.90 2.00
C LEU A 19 -14.72 12.38 1.93
N GLU A 20 -15.19 11.91 0.78
CA GLU A 20 -15.43 10.49 0.52
C GLU A 20 -14.52 10.02 -0.62
N GLN A 21 -13.79 8.93 -0.41
CA GLN A 21 -13.06 8.29 -1.50
C GLN A 21 -14.03 7.54 -2.40
N LYS A 22 -14.02 7.86 -3.70
CA LYS A 22 -14.76 7.09 -4.70
C LYS A 22 -13.91 5.91 -5.15
N ASP A 23 -14.56 4.76 -5.36
CA ASP A 23 -13.91 3.50 -5.76
C ASP A 23 -13.28 3.52 -7.17
N THR A 24 -13.21 4.68 -7.81
CA THR A 24 -12.61 4.89 -9.13
C THR A 24 -11.11 5.20 -8.99
N MET A 25 -10.28 4.34 -9.56
CA MET A 25 -8.84 4.58 -9.68
C MET A 25 -8.52 5.34 -10.96
N VAL A 26 -7.98 6.56 -10.86
CA VAL A 26 -7.41 7.27 -12.01
C VAL A 26 -5.98 6.78 -12.21
N THR A 27 -5.75 6.01 -13.28
CA THR A 27 -4.49 5.31 -13.57
C THR A 27 -3.46 6.16 -14.33
N SER A 28 -3.78 7.42 -14.63
CA SER A 28 -2.88 8.32 -15.37
C SER A 28 -3.05 9.76 -14.91
N ALA A 29 -1.95 10.37 -14.47
CA ALA A 29 -1.83 11.81 -14.28
C ALA A 29 -0.67 12.34 -15.11
N LEU A 30 -0.94 13.34 -15.95
CA LEU A 30 0.06 14.03 -16.75
C LEU A 30 0.41 15.35 -16.04
N LEU A 31 1.61 15.45 -15.45
CA LEU A 31 2.16 16.74 -15.01
C LEU A 31 2.95 17.35 -16.17
N VAL A 32 2.44 18.46 -16.70
CA VAL A 32 3.06 19.21 -17.79
C VAL A 32 3.36 20.63 -17.35
N GLY A 33 4.44 21.20 -17.90
CA GLY A 33 4.79 22.61 -17.69
C GLY A 33 3.72 23.56 -18.25
N PRO A 34 3.76 24.85 -17.87
CA PRO A 34 2.75 25.85 -18.22
C PRO A 34 2.55 26.04 -19.74
N GLU A 35 3.54 25.66 -20.55
CA GLU A 35 3.49 25.71 -22.02
C GLU A 35 2.41 24.80 -22.67
N LEU A 36 1.84 23.83 -21.95
CA LEU A 36 0.84 22.88 -22.47
C LEU A 36 -0.58 23.10 -21.94
N ALA A 37 -0.81 24.14 -21.13
CA ALA A 37 -2.13 24.40 -20.52
C ALA A 37 -3.20 24.81 -21.54
N HIS A 38 -2.82 25.29 -22.72
CA HIS A 38 -3.76 25.80 -23.72
C HIS A 38 -4.22 24.76 -24.76
N ASP A 39 -3.40 23.74 -25.07
CA ASP A 39 -3.77 22.66 -25.99
C ASP A 39 -2.89 21.40 -25.78
N PRO A 40 -3.14 20.62 -24.72
CA PRO A 40 -2.28 19.51 -24.33
C PRO A 40 -2.31 18.34 -25.31
N TYR A 41 -3.38 18.17 -26.10
CA TYR A 41 -3.58 16.99 -26.96
C TYR A 41 -3.06 17.18 -28.40
N ALA A 42 -2.74 18.40 -28.82
CA ALA A 42 -2.25 18.70 -30.17
C ALA A 42 -0.72 18.75 -30.30
N THR A 43 0.03 18.57 -29.21
CA THR A 43 1.50 18.62 -29.25
C THR A 43 2.12 17.26 -29.56
N GLY A 44 3.20 17.27 -30.35
CA GLY A 44 3.91 16.07 -30.82
C GLY A 44 4.21 14.99 -29.77
N PRO A 45 4.57 15.32 -28.51
CA PRO A 45 4.78 14.32 -27.46
C PRO A 45 3.51 13.60 -27.01
N VAL A 46 2.32 14.20 -27.19
CA VAL A 46 1.02 13.66 -26.74
C VAL A 46 0.27 12.92 -27.86
N LEU A 47 0.58 13.21 -29.13
CA LEU A 47 0.01 12.49 -30.28
C LEU A 47 0.38 10.99 -30.34
N HIS A 48 1.42 10.58 -29.61
CA HIS A 48 1.81 9.18 -29.45
C HIS A 48 1.40 8.57 -28.09
N TRP A 49 0.62 9.31 -27.30
CA TRP A 49 0.18 8.86 -25.99
C TRP A 49 -1.04 7.94 -26.14
N CYS A 50 -0.97 6.76 -25.53
CA CYS A 50 -2.10 5.83 -25.50
C CYS A 50 -3.15 6.38 -24.53
N ASP A 51 -4.38 6.61 -25.00
CA ASP A 51 -5.50 6.86 -24.11
C ASP A 51 -5.78 5.59 -23.30
N VAL A 52 -5.44 5.60 -22.01
CA VAL A 52 -5.59 4.45 -21.12
C VAL A 52 -7.08 4.07 -20.95
N ARG A 53 -8.01 4.97 -21.30
CA ARG A 53 -9.46 4.67 -21.33
C ARG A 53 -9.83 3.77 -22.51
N GLU A 54 -9.08 3.85 -23.61
CA GLU A 54 -9.25 3.02 -24.81
C GLU A 54 -8.40 1.75 -24.74
N GLN A 55 -7.41 1.71 -23.86
CA GLN A 55 -6.67 0.50 -23.55
C GLN A 55 -7.63 -0.53 -22.94
N ALA A 56 -7.70 -1.72 -23.55
CA ALA A 56 -8.53 -2.81 -23.05
C ALA A 56 -8.31 -2.96 -21.54
N ARG A 57 -9.39 -2.97 -20.77
CA ARG A 57 -9.40 -3.10 -19.30
C ARG A 57 -8.48 -4.25 -18.92
N ASN A 58 -7.26 -3.92 -18.54
CA ASN A 58 -6.32 -4.94 -18.12
C ASN A 58 -6.84 -5.37 -16.76
N ALA A 59 -7.31 -6.60 -16.58
CA ALA A 59 -7.83 -7.06 -15.28
C ALA A 59 -6.78 -6.99 -14.15
N GLY A 60 -5.54 -6.58 -14.48
CA GLY A 60 -4.33 -6.97 -13.80
C GLY A 60 -4.18 -8.47 -14.03
N VAL A 61 -3.05 -8.88 -14.60
CA VAL A 61 -2.79 -10.28 -14.97
C VAL A 61 -2.82 -11.24 -13.76
N TRP A 62 -2.90 -10.70 -12.54
CA TRP A 62 -2.85 -11.44 -11.27
C TRP A 62 -4.25 -11.80 -10.74
N PRO A 63 -4.50 -13.02 -10.27
CA PRO A 63 -5.78 -13.38 -9.68
C PRO A 63 -6.06 -12.55 -8.42
N VAL A 64 -7.32 -12.21 -8.19
CA VAL A 64 -7.80 -11.73 -6.88
C VAL A 64 -8.29 -12.96 -6.13
N VAL A 65 -7.67 -13.26 -5.00
CA VAL A 65 -8.06 -14.37 -4.12
C VAL A 65 -9.39 -13.99 -3.46
N PRO A 66 -10.43 -14.82 -3.57
CA PRO A 66 -11.69 -14.60 -2.87
C PRO A 66 -11.49 -14.58 -1.35
N ASP A 67 -12.24 -13.74 -0.63
CA ASP A 67 -12.05 -13.55 0.81
C ASP A 67 -12.14 -14.85 1.64
N HIS A 68 -12.99 -15.79 1.23
CA HIS A 68 -13.16 -17.08 1.91
C HIS A 68 -11.97 -18.03 1.72
N GLU A 69 -11.08 -17.76 0.76
CA GLU A 69 -9.86 -18.52 0.50
C GLU A 69 -8.63 -17.88 1.14
N ARG A 70 -8.75 -16.63 1.62
CA ARG A 70 -7.65 -15.92 2.28
C ARG A 70 -7.37 -16.52 3.66
N PRO A 71 -6.10 -16.77 4.01
CA PRO A 71 -5.75 -17.09 5.38
C PRO A 71 -6.10 -15.89 6.28
N LEU A 72 -6.65 -16.17 7.45
CA LEU A 72 -6.95 -15.15 8.46
C LEU A 72 -5.73 -14.92 9.33
N TRP A 73 -5.26 -13.67 9.38
CA TRP A 73 -4.16 -13.25 10.22
C TRP A 73 -4.66 -12.36 11.36
N GLU A 74 -4.21 -12.68 12.57
CA GLU A 74 -4.37 -11.81 13.72
C GLU A 74 -3.39 -10.65 13.62
N TRP A 75 -3.84 -9.44 13.97
CA TRP A 75 -2.98 -8.28 14.09
C TRP A 75 -3.02 -7.73 15.51
N VAL A 76 -1.83 -7.61 16.10
CA VAL A 76 -1.61 -6.92 17.37
C VAL A 76 -0.82 -5.65 17.05
N PRO A 77 -1.43 -4.46 17.14
CA PRO A 77 -0.79 -3.20 16.79
C PRO A 77 0.60 -3.05 17.42
N LEU A 78 1.56 -2.57 16.63
CA LEU A 78 2.96 -2.35 17.01
C LEU A 78 3.76 -3.60 17.44
N GLU A 79 3.15 -4.78 17.51
CA GLU A 79 3.81 -6.03 17.90
C GLU A 79 3.96 -7.02 16.75
N ARG A 80 2.85 -7.38 16.08
CA ARG A 80 2.84 -8.46 15.08
C ARG A 80 1.66 -8.44 14.13
N VAL A 81 1.85 -9.03 12.95
CA VAL A 81 0.85 -9.24 11.90
C VAL A 81 0.97 -10.69 11.43
N GLY A 82 -0.01 -11.52 11.80
CA GLY A 82 0.04 -12.97 11.60
C GLY A 82 1.29 -13.59 12.23
N PRO A 83 2.09 -14.35 11.47
CA PRO A 83 3.33 -14.95 11.97
C PRO A 83 4.49 -13.93 12.09
N LEU A 84 4.36 -12.74 11.51
CA LEU A 84 5.43 -11.75 11.44
C LEU A 84 5.42 -10.85 12.67
N ARG A 85 6.56 -10.78 13.37
CA ARG A 85 6.76 -9.87 14.50
C ARG A 85 7.67 -8.72 14.08
N PHE A 86 7.33 -7.51 14.47
CA PHE A 86 8.22 -6.38 14.23
C PHE A 86 9.56 -6.57 14.94
N GLY A 87 10.64 -6.11 14.30
CA GLY A 87 12.01 -6.37 14.75
C GLY A 87 12.64 -7.66 14.22
N MET A 88 11.88 -8.55 13.56
CA MET A 88 12.45 -9.73 12.90
C MET A 88 13.49 -9.34 11.84
N SER A 89 14.59 -10.08 11.79
CA SER A 89 15.55 -10.04 10.68
C SER A 89 14.99 -10.74 9.43
N PRO A 90 15.53 -10.51 8.23
CA PRO A 90 15.04 -11.14 7.01
C PRO A 90 15.02 -12.68 7.06
N PRO A 91 16.03 -13.38 7.63
CA PRO A 91 15.96 -14.83 7.81
C PRO A 91 14.83 -15.28 8.76
N GLU A 92 14.54 -14.51 9.80
CA GLU A 92 13.43 -14.80 10.73
C GLU A 92 12.08 -14.59 10.06
N VAL A 93 11.93 -13.56 9.23
CA VAL A 93 10.73 -13.33 8.40
C VAL A 93 10.50 -14.51 7.46
N ALA A 94 11.52 -14.92 6.70
CA ALA A 94 11.42 -16.07 5.80
C ALA A 94 11.03 -17.35 6.56
N ALA A 95 11.65 -17.59 7.74
CA ALA A 95 11.31 -18.74 8.57
C ALA A 95 9.87 -18.70 9.11
N ALA A 96 9.36 -17.52 9.46
CA ALA A 96 7.98 -17.32 9.90
C ALA A 96 6.94 -17.54 8.78
N LEU A 97 7.35 -17.38 7.52
CA LEU A 97 6.54 -17.63 6.32
C LEU A 97 6.82 -19.03 5.72
N ASP A 98 6.96 -20.03 6.58
CA ASP A 98 7.22 -21.44 6.20
C ASP A 98 8.48 -21.63 5.33
N GLY A 99 9.50 -20.80 5.53
CA GLY A 99 10.75 -20.84 4.77
C GLY A 99 10.62 -20.31 3.33
N GLU A 100 9.59 -19.52 3.03
CA GLU A 100 9.44 -18.89 1.72
C GLU A 100 10.67 -18.06 1.37
N THR A 101 11.14 -18.21 0.12
CA THR A 101 12.18 -17.36 -0.44
C THR A 101 11.52 -16.16 -1.11
N PRO A 102 11.96 -14.92 -0.83
CA PRO A 102 11.40 -13.73 -1.46
C PRO A 102 11.46 -13.82 -2.98
N ALA A 103 10.33 -13.54 -3.65
CA ALA A 103 10.22 -13.49 -5.09
C ALA A 103 10.99 -12.29 -5.69
N GLY A 104 11.14 -11.23 -4.90
CA GLY A 104 11.94 -10.06 -5.24
C GLY A 104 12.42 -9.33 -3.99
N ARG A 105 13.44 -8.50 -4.17
CA ARG A 105 14.02 -7.67 -3.11
C ARG A 105 14.35 -6.28 -3.62
N ILE A 106 14.08 -5.27 -2.81
CA ILE A 106 14.55 -3.90 -3.02
C ILE A 106 15.55 -3.56 -1.93
N GLY A 107 16.62 -2.89 -2.32
CA GLY A 107 17.58 -2.34 -1.39
C GLY A 107 18.57 -1.43 -2.10
N GLN A 108 19.40 -0.76 -1.32
CA GLN A 108 20.31 0.26 -1.81
C GLN A 108 21.72 0.06 -1.28
N PHE A 109 22.71 0.29 -2.17
CA PHE A 109 24.08 0.53 -1.74
C PHE A 109 24.20 1.96 -1.19
N PRO A 110 25.03 2.19 -0.16
CA PRO A 110 25.31 3.54 0.31
C PRO A 110 25.99 4.36 -0.81
N PHE A 111 25.27 5.37 -1.34
CA PHE A 111 25.65 6.35 -2.38
C PHE A 111 26.37 5.82 -3.65
N TRP A 112 25.78 6.14 -4.82
CA TRP A 112 26.24 5.73 -6.16
C TRP A 112 27.70 6.11 -6.52
N SER A 113 28.28 7.15 -5.91
CA SER A 113 29.68 7.56 -6.14
C SER A 113 30.71 6.76 -5.34
N PHE A 114 30.28 5.90 -4.41
CA PHE A 114 31.16 5.11 -3.57
C PHE A 114 30.75 3.64 -3.54
N ALA A 115 30.76 2.97 -4.70
CA ALA A 115 30.53 1.52 -4.85
C ALA A 115 31.46 0.61 -3.98
N LYS A 116 32.35 1.20 -3.17
CA LYS A 116 33.23 0.53 -2.19
C LYS A 116 32.91 0.87 -0.71
N ALA A 117 31.89 1.64 -0.39
CA ALA A 117 31.73 2.24 0.96
C ALA A 117 30.80 1.51 1.95
N GLY A 118 30.21 0.36 1.62
CA GLY A 118 29.47 -0.41 2.63
C GLY A 118 28.60 -1.54 2.10
N PRO A 119 28.02 -2.34 3.00
CA PRO A 119 27.11 -3.42 2.63
C PRO A 119 25.83 -2.90 1.98
N TRP A 120 25.26 -3.68 1.07
CA TRP A 120 23.92 -3.46 0.52
C TRP A 120 22.90 -3.48 1.66
N ASN A 121 22.03 -2.46 1.71
CA ASN A 121 20.99 -2.36 2.72
C ASN A 121 19.66 -2.79 2.11
N LEU A 122 19.13 -3.90 2.61
CA LEU A 122 17.78 -4.37 2.27
C LEU A 122 16.76 -3.37 2.82
N SER A 123 15.81 -2.98 1.98
CA SER A 123 14.65 -2.18 2.37
C SER A 123 13.34 -2.95 2.25
N GLU A 124 13.22 -3.89 1.32
CA GLU A 124 11.97 -4.62 1.10
C GLU A 124 12.21 -6.03 0.55
N ASP A 125 11.47 -7.02 1.07
CA ASP A 125 11.34 -8.37 0.50
C ASP A 125 9.88 -8.61 0.10
N TRP A 126 9.66 -9.24 -1.06
CA TRP A 126 8.32 -9.62 -1.56
C TRP A 126 8.10 -11.12 -1.42
N PHE A 127 7.02 -11.51 -0.76
CA PHE A 127 6.63 -12.90 -0.55
C PHE A 127 5.31 -13.17 -1.28
N GLU A 128 5.39 -13.63 -2.53
CA GLU A 128 4.22 -13.83 -3.39
C GLU A 128 3.29 -14.94 -2.89
N LYS A 129 3.85 -16.01 -2.29
CA LYS A 129 3.04 -17.13 -1.78
C LYS A 129 2.31 -16.73 -0.50
N ALA A 130 2.97 -16.02 0.41
CA ALA A 130 2.33 -15.43 1.58
C ALA A 130 1.44 -14.23 1.22
N GLY A 131 1.66 -13.58 0.07
CA GLY A 131 0.92 -12.40 -0.37
C GLY A 131 1.24 -11.16 0.46
N VAL A 132 2.50 -10.96 0.85
CA VAL A 132 2.94 -9.83 1.69
C VAL A 132 4.27 -9.24 1.24
N SER A 133 4.46 -7.94 1.47
CA SER A 133 5.79 -7.31 1.49
C SER A 133 6.26 -7.12 2.93
N ALA A 134 7.53 -7.43 3.18
CA ALA A 134 8.22 -7.11 4.42
C ALA A 134 9.12 -5.89 4.19
N HIS A 135 8.90 -4.82 4.95
CA HIS A 135 9.68 -3.59 4.86
C HIS A 135 10.64 -3.48 6.04
N TYR A 136 11.90 -3.17 5.74
CA TYR A 136 12.99 -3.17 6.69
C TYR A 136 13.58 -1.78 6.84
N TRP A 137 13.92 -1.46 8.08
CA TRP A 137 14.78 -0.33 8.40
C TRP A 137 16.17 -0.82 8.78
N ARG A 138 17.15 0.06 8.62
CA ARG A 138 18.53 -0.22 8.99
C ARG A 138 18.72 -0.02 10.48
N HIS A 139 18.92 -1.11 11.21
CA HIS A 139 19.20 -1.05 12.63
C HIS A 139 20.68 -0.70 12.92
N PRO A 140 21.01 -0.08 14.08
CA PRO A 140 22.39 0.32 14.41
C PRO A 140 23.41 -0.82 14.42
N ASP A 141 22.99 -2.07 14.68
CA ASP A 141 23.84 -3.27 14.61
C ASP A 141 24.18 -3.71 13.17
N GLY A 142 23.62 -3.04 12.16
CA GLY A 142 23.83 -3.33 10.75
C GLY A 142 22.93 -4.43 10.18
N VAL A 143 22.05 -5.03 10.98
CA VAL A 143 21.09 -6.05 10.53
C VAL A 143 19.74 -5.38 10.23
N PRO A 144 19.16 -5.55 9.03
CA PRO A 144 17.82 -5.02 8.75
C PRO A 144 16.78 -5.60 9.71
N ARG A 145 15.84 -4.76 10.15
CA ARG A 145 14.76 -5.15 11.07
C ARG A 145 13.42 -4.82 10.46
N LEU A 146 12.47 -5.75 10.58
CA LEU A 146 11.11 -5.57 10.08
C LEU A 146 10.46 -4.39 10.81
N GLY A 147 10.11 -3.34 10.05
CA GLY A 147 9.42 -2.15 10.55
C GLY A 147 8.00 -2.00 10.05
N ALA A 148 7.70 -2.57 8.88
CA ALA A 148 6.34 -2.61 8.36
C ALA A 148 6.05 -3.87 7.55
N VAL A 149 4.77 -4.23 7.45
CA VAL A 149 4.27 -5.34 6.64
C VAL A 149 3.11 -4.85 5.80
N THR A 150 3.21 -4.96 4.48
CA THR A 150 2.08 -4.73 3.57
C THR A 150 1.40 -6.06 3.27
N SER A 151 0.09 -6.17 3.49
CA SER A 151 -0.70 -7.31 3.02
C SER A 151 -1.31 -6.99 1.66
N TYR A 152 -0.99 -7.76 0.64
CA TYR A 152 -1.42 -7.47 -0.73
C TYR A 152 -2.94 -7.52 -0.85
N GLY A 153 -3.55 -6.45 -1.34
CA GLY A 153 -5.00 -6.37 -1.45
C GLY A 153 -5.58 -7.52 -2.28
N ARG A 154 -4.86 -7.96 -3.32
CA ARG A 154 -5.33 -9.00 -4.25
C ARG A 154 -5.14 -10.42 -3.74
N THR A 155 -4.07 -10.72 -3.03
CA THR A 155 -3.63 -12.10 -2.77
C THR A 155 -3.26 -12.36 -1.31
N GLY A 156 -3.09 -11.31 -0.52
CA GLY A 156 -2.62 -11.37 0.85
C GLY A 156 -3.64 -11.93 1.84
N PRO A 157 -3.16 -12.27 3.04
CA PRO A 157 -3.99 -12.71 4.16
C PRO A 157 -5.02 -11.65 4.51
N GLN A 158 -6.21 -12.07 4.92
CA GLN A 158 -7.19 -11.16 5.46
C GLN A 158 -6.86 -10.84 6.92
N VAL A 159 -6.92 -9.55 7.27
CA VAL A 159 -6.73 -9.05 8.63
C VAL A 159 -8.03 -8.38 9.06
N ILE A 160 -8.61 -8.85 10.16
CA ILE A 160 -9.85 -8.30 10.73
C ILE A 160 -9.50 -7.63 12.06
N HIS A 161 -9.86 -6.35 12.19
CA HIS A 161 -9.66 -5.59 13.43
C HIS A 161 -10.97 -4.92 13.84
N ALA A 162 -11.39 -5.11 15.09
CA ALA A 162 -12.68 -4.60 15.59
C ALA A 162 -13.90 -5.00 14.71
N GLY A 163 -13.84 -6.18 14.06
CA GLY A 163 -14.87 -6.66 13.14
C GLY A 163 -14.81 -6.06 11.72
N ILE A 164 -13.84 -5.18 11.46
CA ILE A 164 -13.64 -4.53 10.16
C ILE A 164 -12.57 -5.31 9.37
N PRO A 165 -12.90 -5.84 8.18
CA PRO A 165 -11.90 -6.41 7.28
C PRO A 165 -11.03 -5.30 6.68
N LEU A 166 -9.71 -5.48 6.67
CA LEU A 166 -8.76 -4.45 6.25
C LEU A 166 -8.13 -4.71 4.88
N VAL A 167 -8.14 -5.95 4.38
CA VAL A 167 -7.45 -6.35 3.13
C VAL A 167 -8.48 -6.68 2.07
N GLY A 168 -8.28 -6.16 0.86
CA GLY A 168 -9.10 -6.49 -0.29
C GLY A 168 -10.50 -5.87 -0.29
N VAL A 169 -10.77 -4.90 0.58
CA VAL A 169 -12.07 -4.22 0.73
C VAL A 169 -12.10 -2.96 -0.14
N THR A 170 -13.27 -2.57 -0.65
CA THR A 170 -13.36 -1.29 -1.37
C THR A 170 -13.08 -0.13 -0.40
N PRO A 171 -12.28 0.89 -0.80
CA PRO A 171 -11.95 2.01 0.08
C PRO A 171 -13.18 2.70 0.67
N SER A 172 -14.24 2.91 -0.13
CA SER A 172 -15.49 3.52 0.35
C SER A 172 -16.14 2.75 1.51
N ALA A 173 -16.18 1.41 1.41
CA ALA A 173 -16.76 0.56 2.44
C ALA A 173 -15.87 0.50 3.69
N LEU A 174 -14.55 0.51 3.49
CA LEU A 174 -13.57 0.53 4.58
C LEU A 174 -13.63 1.85 5.35
N ASP A 175 -13.63 3.00 4.66
CA ASP A 175 -13.77 4.32 5.26
C ASP A 175 -15.08 4.42 6.06
N ALA A 176 -16.21 4.01 5.47
CA ALA A 176 -17.50 4.02 6.16
C ALA A 176 -17.48 3.17 7.44
N ALA A 177 -16.89 1.97 7.39
CA ALA A 177 -16.78 1.10 8.56
C ALA A 177 -15.88 1.69 9.66
N ILE A 178 -14.74 2.29 9.29
CA ILE A 178 -13.81 2.93 10.22
C ILE A 178 -14.47 4.15 10.87
N ILE A 179 -15.11 5.02 10.08
CA ILE A 179 -15.80 6.21 10.58
C ILE A 179 -16.89 5.80 11.57
N GLN A 180 -17.74 4.84 11.20
CA GLN A 180 -18.79 4.34 12.09
C GLN A 180 -18.21 3.79 13.39
N HIS A 181 -17.14 2.99 13.32
CA HIS A 181 -16.52 2.42 14.52
C HIS A 181 -15.94 3.50 15.43
N VAL A 182 -15.29 4.51 14.86
CA VAL A 182 -14.73 5.64 15.59
C VAL A 182 -15.84 6.46 16.26
N GLU A 183 -16.95 6.71 15.57
CA GLU A 183 -18.13 7.39 16.12
C GLU A 183 -18.77 6.61 17.27
N ASP A 184 -18.93 5.28 17.11
CA ASP A 184 -19.56 4.41 18.11
C ASP A 184 -18.73 4.28 19.41
N HIS A 185 -17.41 4.52 19.35
CA HIS A 185 -16.48 4.30 20.45
C HIS A 185 -15.73 5.57 20.91
N GLU A 186 -16.11 6.75 20.39
CA GLU A 186 -15.49 8.05 20.68
C GLU A 186 -13.95 8.05 20.50
N LEU A 187 -13.46 7.39 19.46
CA LEU A 187 -12.03 7.25 19.17
C LEU A 187 -11.49 8.44 18.35
N GLY A 188 -10.16 8.53 18.21
CA GLY A 188 -9.53 9.52 17.33
C GLY A 188 -9.53 9.08 15.87
N LEU A 189 -9.93 9.97 14.96
CA LEU A 189 -9.84 9.77 13.50
C LEU A 189 -8.65 10.56 12.93
N LEU A 190 -7.86 9.92 12.09
CA LEU A 190 -6.81 10.54 11.28
C LEU A 190 -7.09 10.29 9.79
N PHE A 191 -6.61 11.20 8.95
CA PHE A 191 -6.61 11.01 7.51
C PHE A 191 -5.16 10.92 7.02
N CYS A 192 -4.86 9.84 6.30
CA CYS A 192 -3.57 9.69 5.63
C CYS A 192 -3.42 10.71 4.49
N PRO A 193 -2.20 10.99 3.98
CA PRO A 193 -2.00 11.90 2.85
C PRO A 193 -2.77 11.53 1.58
N ASN A 194 -3.14 10.25 1.43
CA ASN A 194 -4.02 9.74 0.37
C ASN A 194 -5.52 9.87 0.70
N ALA A 195 -5.88 10.61 1.75
CA ALA A 195 -7.23 10.80 2.27
C ALA A 195 -7.92 9.55 2.83
N ALA A 196 -7.22 8.43 2.99
CA ALA A 196 -7.78 7.26 3.66
C ALA A 196 -8.02 7.53 5.16
N ALA A 197 -9.17 7.10 5.68
CA ALA A 197 -9.52 7.23 7.08
C ALA A 197 -8.82 6.14 7.91
N VAL A 198 -8.12 6.52 8.98
CA VAL A 198 -7.46 5.57 9.89
C VAL A 198 -7.74 5.93 11.34
N TRP A 199 -7.87 4.91 12.19
CA TRP A 199 -7.97 5.10 13.63
C TRP A 199 -6.61 5.52 14.20
N ALA A 200 -6.59 6.64 14.91
CA ALA A 200 -5.45 7.13 15.67
C ALA A 200 -4.86 6.07 16.64
N GLY A 201 -3.55 5.89 16.60
CA GLY A 201 -2.81 5.01 17.53
C GLY A 201 -2.57 3.59 17.04
N LEU A 202 -3.04 3.23 15.83
CA LEU A 202 -2.84 1.89 15.27
C LEU A 202 -1.61 1.74 14.37
N GLN A 203 -0.95 2.84 13.94
CA GLN A 203 0.15 2.83 12.96
C GLN A 203 -0.18 1.97 11.73
N LEU A 204 -1.27 2.34 11.08
CA LEU A 204 -1.82 1.71 9.89
C LEU A 204 -1.80 2.71 8.74
N VAL A 205 -1.21 2.33 7.62
CA VAL A 205 -1.38 3.03 6.34
C VAL A 205 -2.31 2.21 5.48
N LEU A 206 -3.38 2.82 5.00
CA LEU A 206 -4.27 2.19 4.04
C LEU A 206 -3.90 2.66 2.64
N ASP A 207 -3.22 1.82 1.87
CA ASP A 207 -3.05 2.04 0.44
C ASP A 207 -4.14 1.30 -0.34
N THR A 208 -4.19 1.53 -1.65
CA THR A 208 -5.13 0.90 -2.55
C THR A 208 -4.42 0.32 -3.76
N THR A 209 -4.77 -0.91 -4.12
CA THR A 209 -4.30 -1.56 -5.33
C THR A 209 -5.45 -1.80 -6.30
N ARG A 210 -5.15 -1.91 -7.59
CA ARG A 210 -6.16 -2.15 -8.62
C ARG A 210 -6.55 -3.62 -8.65
N ALA A 211 -7.85 -3.90 -8.71
CA ALA A 211 -8.43 -5.22 -8.90
C ALA A 211 -9.55 -5.15 -9.94
N GLY A 212 -9.25 -5.55 -11.18
CA GLY A 212 -10.17 -5.30 -12.29
C GLY A 212 -10.45 -3.81 -12.43
N ASP A 213 -11.72 -3.41 -12.41
CA ASP A 213 -12.15 -2.00 -12.52
C ASP A 213 -12.31 -1.29 -11.17
N ALA A 214 -12.02 -1.97 -10.06
CA ALA A 214 -12.13 -1.43 -8.71
C ALA A 214 -10.76 -1.16 -8.09
N ALA A 215 -10.72 -0.23 -7.13
CA ALA A 215 -9.67 -0.15 -6.13
C ALA A 215 -10.04 -1.04 -4.93
N ILE A 216 -9.06 -1.73 -4.35
CA ILE A 216 -9.21 -2.50 -3.12
C ILE A 216 -8.09 -2.16 -2.14
N SER A 217 -8.37 -2.28 -0.85
CA SER A 217 -7.45 -1.94 0.22
C SER A 217 -6.24 -2.86 0.28
N GLU A 218 -5.09 -2.25 0.50
CA GLU A 218 -3.78 -2.88 0.67
C GLU A 218 -3.13 -2.26 1.91
N PRO A 219 -3.44 -2.76 3.12
CA PRO A 219 -2.98 -2.16 4.35
C PRO A 219 -1.50 -2.47 4.58
N MET A 220 -0.79 -1.45 5.07
CA MET A 220 0.54 -1.56 5.63
C MET A 220 0.47 -1.32 7.14
N PHE A 221 0.93 -2.30 7.89
CA PHE A 221 0.98 -2.29 9.35
C PHE A 221 2.39 -1.96 9.80
N CYS A 222 2.53 -0.96 10.66
CA CYS A 222 3.84 -0.37 10.95
C CYS A 222 4.16 -0.36 12.45
N THR A 223 5.45 -0.27 12.76
CA THR A 223 5.92 0.16 14.08
C THR A 223 5.70 1.65 14.30
N GLU A 224 5.82 2.09 15.54
CA GLU A 224 5.72 3.51 15.91
C GLU A 224 6.82 4.36 15.26
N GLU A 225 8.02 3.80 15.11
CA GLU A 225 9.21 4.44 14.54
C GLU A 225 9.24 4.43 13.00
N TRP A 226 8.22 3.87 12.36
CA TRP A 226 8.14 3.85 10.90
C TRP A 226 7.73 5.24 10.40
N GLU A 227 8.65 5.94 9.75
CA GLU A 227 8.37 7.23 9.13
C GLU A 227 7.47 7.00 7.90
N MET A 228 6.25 7.53 7.96
CA MET A 228 5.27 7.54 6.85
C MET A 228 5.48 8.73 5.92
#